data_AF-A0AAW2E1N3-F1
#
_entry.id   AF-A0AAW2E1N3-F1
#
_cell.length_a   1.000
_cell.length_b   1.000
_cell.length_c   1.000
_cell.angle_alpha   90.00
_cell.angle_beta   90.00
_cell.angle_gamma   90.00
#
_symmetry.space_group_name_H-M   'P 1'
#
loop_
_entity.id
_entity.type
_entity.pdbx_description
1 polymer ?
#
loop_
_entity_poly.entity_id
_entity_poly.type
_entity_poly.pdbx_seq_one_letter_code
_entity_poly.pdbx_strand_id
1 'polypeptide(L)'
;MVNRGKQKEIATSGAQSFAQISDDMAKANGVPVERADVYLKVYRRRDGTGVMPRVQENINRIVELLRQPGMRLRGEPGSGVLWPKDDVYARVLGPERLGCVRGVGLGITPSGRSATNAL
;
A
#
# COMPACT_ATOMS: atom_id res chain seq x y z
N MET A 1 7.34 -9.36 17.87
CA MET A 1 8.01 -8.09 17.48
C MET A 1 9.24 -8.45 16.64
N VAL A 2 9.31 -8.04 15.37
CA VAL A 2 10.53 -8.26 14.56
C VAL A 2 11.55 -7.22 15.01
N ASN A 3 12.76 -7.67 15.38
CA ASN A 3 13.84 -6.77 15.74
C ASN A 3 14.13 -5.82 14.57
N ARG A 4 14.16 -4.51 14.80
CA ARG A 4 14.40 -3.47 13.76
C ARG A 4 15.69 -3.72 12.97
N GLY A 5 16.72 -4.29 13.60
CA GLY A 5 17.97 -4.70 12.94
C GLY A 5 17.85 -5.92 12.02
N LYS A 6 16.74 -6.66 12.09
CA LYS A 6 16.41 -7.78 11.17
C LYS A 6 15.48 -7.34 10.04
N GLN A 7 15.00 -6.10 10.03
CA GLN A 7 14.10 -5.57 9.01
C GLN A 7 14.92 -5.16 7.77
N LYS A 8 15.05 -6.08 6.82
CA LYS A 8 15.87 -5.89 5.61
C LYS A 8 15.19 -5.00 4.55
N GLU A 9 13.87 -4.95 4.58
CA GLU A 9 13.05 -4.18 3.62
C GLU A 9 12.74 -2.80 4.20
N ILE A 10 13.71 -1.88 4.10
CA ILE A 10 13.55 -0.49 4.53
C ILE A 10 12.91 0.32 3.39
N ALA A 11 11.80 0.99 3.70
CA ALA A 11 11.12 1.87 2.76
C ALA A 11 11.97 3.12 2.47
N THR A 12 11.84 3.67 1.25
CA THR A 12 12.52 4.90 0.81
C THR A 12 11.80 6.17 1.26
N SER A 13 10.85 6.08 2.20
CA SER A 13 10.03 7.19 2.69
C SER A 13 10.76 8.16 3.63
N GLY A 14 11.97 7.82 4.08
CA GLY A 14 12.71 8.63 5.04
C GLY A 14 11.93 8.81 6.35
N ALA A 15 11.77 10.06 6.80
CA ALA A 15 11.03 10.40 8.02
C ALA A 15 9.50 10.39 7.84
N GLN A 16 8.99 10.33 6.61
CA GLN A 16 7.55 10.34 6.36
C GLN A 16 6.92 8.97 6.68
N SER A 17 5.81 8.99 7.41
CA SER A 17 5.00 7.81 7.67
C SER A 17 4.17 7.42 6.45
N PHE A 18 3.76 6.15 6.36
CA PHE A 18 2.86 5.70 5.28
C PHE A 18 1.49 6.38 5.32
N ALA A 19 1.00 6.73 6.51
CA ALA A 19 -0.24 7.49 6.67
C ALA A 19 -0.11 8.90 6.08
N GLN A 20 1.03 9.56 6.29
CA GLN A 20 1.26 10.87 5.70
C GLN A 20 1.41 10.80 4.19
N ILE A 21 2.15 9.81 3.69
CA ILE A 21 2.31 9.60 2.25
C ILE A 21 0.98 9.31 1.57
N SER A 22 0.12 8.48 2.17
CA SER A 22 -1.18 8.16 1.60
C SER A 22 -2.14 9.36 1.63
N ASP A 23 -2.10 10.18 2.69
CA ASP A 23 -2.87 11.42 2.78
C ASP A 23 -2.41 12.46 1.75
N ASP A 24 -1.09 12.67 1.61
CA ASP A 24 -0.51 13.57 0.61
C ASP A 24 -0.87 13.12 -0.81
N MET A 25 -0.81 11.81 -1.09
CA MET A 25 -1.22 11.24 -2.37
C MET A 25 -2.73 11.40 -2.62
N ALA A 26 -3.57 11.18 -1.61
CA ALA A 26 -5.02 11.32 -1.74
C ALA A 26 -5.42 12.78 -2.01
N LYS A 27 -4.79 13.72 -1.30
CA LYS A 27 -4.98 15.16 -1.53
C LYS A 27 -4.56 15.58 -2.93
N ALA A 28 -3.42 15.08 -3.42
CA ALA A 28 -2.93 15.39 -4.77
C ALA A 28 -3.83 14.84 -5.87
N ASN A 29 -4.38 13.63 -5.69
CA ASN A 29 -5.21 12.97 -6.70
C ASN A 29 -6.71 13.31 -6.59
N GLY A 30 -7.14 13.93 -5.48
CA GLY A 30 -8.56 14.21 -5.20
C GLY A 30 -9.40 12.96 -4.91
N VAL A 31 -8.78 11.78 -4.79
CA VAL A 31 -9.43 10.48 -4.53
C VAL A 31 -8.63 9.64 -3.54
N PRO A 32 -9.26 8.71 -2.81
CA PRO A 32 -8.54 7.79 -1.92
C PRO A 32 -7.49 6.96 -2.66
N VAL A 33 -6.45 6.57 -1.94
CA VAL A 33 -5.30 5.84 -2.50
C VAL A 33 -5.35 4.37 -2.11
N GLU A 34 -4.93 3.46 -2.98
CA GLU A 34 -4.82 2.04 -2.62
C GLU A 34 -3.53 1.76 -1.85
N ARG A 35 -3.54 0.80 -0.91
CA ARG A 35 -2.29 0.34 -0.25
C ARG A 35 -1.23 -0.12 -1.25
N ALA A 36 -1.66 -0.68 -2.38
CA ALA A 36 -0.77 -1.07 -3.47
C ALA A 36 0.00 0.14 -4.04
N ASP A 37 -0.67 1.27 -4.27
CA ASP A 37 -0.02 2.49 -4.77
C ASP A 37 0.95 3.08 -3.73
N VAL A 38 0.58 3.04 -2.43
CA VAL A 38 1.48 3.45 -1.35
C VAL A 38 2.72 2.55 -1.31
N TYR A 39 2.55 1.23 -1.45
CA TYR A 39 3.67 0.29 -1.50
C TYR A 39 4.61 0.60 -2.68
N LEU A 40 4.06 0.82 -3.88
CA LEU A 40 4.84 1.21 -5.06
C LEU A 40 5.59 2.53 -4.81
N LYS A 41 4.96 3.51 -4.15
CA LYS A 41 5.61 4.80 -3.85
C LYS A 41 6.80 4.67 -2.90
N VAL A 42 6.70 3.81 -1.88
CA VAL A 42 7.68 3.75 -0.78
C VAL A 42 8.71 2.63 -0.90
N TYR A 43 8.51 1.67 -1.80
CA TYR A 43 9.45 0.55 -2.00
C TYR A 43 10.09 0.53 -3.39
N ARG A 44 9.74 1.50 -4.24
CA ARG A 44 10.36 1.70 -5.55
C ARG A 44 11.37 2.85 -5.49
N ARG A 45 12.58 2.60 -6.01
CA ARG A 45 13.64 3.58 -6.19
C ARG A 45 13.31 4.51 -7.36
N ARG A 46 14.06 5.61 -7.48
CA ARG A 46 13.90 6.60 -8.57
C ARG A 46 14.15 6.01 -9.96
N ASP A 47 15.02 5.02 -10.07
CA ASP A 47 15.30 4.28 -11.32
C ASP A 47 14.19 3.28 -11.69
N GLY A 48 13.14 3.18 -10.89
CA GLY A 48 12.02 2.27 -11.13
C GLY A 48 12.23 0.85 -10.60
N THR A 49 13.37 0.54 -9.98
CA THR A 49 13.65 -0.77 -9.38
C THR A 49 13.15 -0.85 -7.94
N GLY A 50 12.88 -2.06 -7.45
CA GLY A 50 12.57 -2.33 -6.05
C GLY A 50 13.80 -2.12 -5.17
N VAL A 51 13.59 -1.78 -3.90
CA VAL A 51 14.71 -1.60 -2.96
C VAL A 51 15.59 -2.85 -2.81
N MET A 52 15.04 -4.04 -3.09
CA MET A 52 15.70 -5.35 -3.08
C MET A 52 15.01 -6.32 -4.07
N PRO A 53 15.63 -7.46 -4.45
CA PRO A 53 15.06 -8.41 -5.42
C PRO A 53 13.66 -8.92 -5.07
N ARG A 54 13.43 -9.33 -3.82
CA ARG A 54 12.10 -9.77 -3.35
C ARG A 54 11.03 -8.69 -3.48
N VAL A 55 11.42 -7.43 -3.23
CA VAL A 55 10.52 -6.28 -3.41
C VAL A 55 10.23 -6.06 -4.90
N GLN A 56 11.22 -6.24 -5.78
CA GLN A 56 11.01 -6.17 -7.22
C GLN A 56 9.99 -7.21 -7.69
N GLU A 57 10.07 -8.45 -7.20
CA GLU A 57 9.07 -9.49 -7.49
C GLU A 57 7.66 -9.08 -7.03
N ASN A 58 7.53 -8.53 -5.83
CA ASN A 58 6.26 -8.02 -5.32
C ASN A 58 5.73 -6.86 -6.16
N ILE A 59 6.59 -5.90 -6.53
CA ILE A 59 6.23 -4.77 -7.41
C ILE A 59 5.72 -5.28 -8.75
N ASN A 60 6.42 -6.25 -9.36
CA ASN A 60 6.00 -6.83 -10.64
C ASN A 60 4.61 -7.47 -10.54
N ARG A 61 4.37 -8.27 -9.48
CA ARG A 61 3.05 -8.88 -9.23
C ARG A 61 1.95 -7.86 -8.98
N ILE A 62 2.24 -6.80 -8.21
CA ILE A 62 1.28 -5.71 -7.95
C ILE A 62 0.93 -5.01 -9.26
N VAL A 63 1.93 -4.60 -10.05
CA VAL A 63 1.70 -3.91 -11.32
C VAL A 63 0.90 -4.78 -12.29
N GLU A 64 1.19 -6.08 -12.34
CA GLU A 64 0.46 -7.01 -13.18
C GLU A 64 -1.00 -7.17 -12.77
N LEU A 65 -1.28 -7.32 -11.47
CA LEU A 65 -2.64 -7.39 -10.97
C LEU A 65 -3.41 -6.09 -11.19
N LEU A 66 -2.80 -4.92 -10.97
CA LEU A 66 -3.46 -3.63 -11.18
C LEU A 66 -3.83 -3.35 -12.64
N ARG A 67 -3.26 -4.08 -13.61
CA ARG A 67 -3.65 -4.01 -15.03
C ARG A 67 -4.89 -4.83 -15.35
N GLN A 68 -5.24 -5.80 -14.51
CA GLN A 68 -6.41 -6.64 -14.72
C GLN A 68 -7.70 -5.84 -14.43
N PRO A 69 -8.75 -6.02 -15.24
CA PRO A 69 -10.04 -5.38 -14.98
C PRO A 69 -10.59 -5.83 -13.61
N GLY A 70 -11.23 -4.94 -12.87
CA GLY A 70 -11.76 -5.27 -11.55
C GLY A 70 -10.76 -5.26 -10.39
N MET A 71 -9.46 -5.09 -10.62
CA MET A 71 -8.47 -5.09 -9.53
C MET A 71 -8.24 -3.74 -8.90
N ARG A 72 -8.46 -2.66 -9.66
CA ARG A 72 -8.40 -1.29 -9.14
C ARG A 72 -9.61 -1.03 -8.26
N LEU A 73 -9.39 -0.34 -7.16
CA LEU A 73 -10.43 0.00 -6.20
C LEU A 73 -10.97 1.41 -6.46
N ARG A 74 -12.27 1.57 -6.26
CA ARG A 74 -12.93 2.87 -6.10
C ARG A 74 -13.41 3.01 -4.67
N GLY A 75 -13.23 4.20 -4.12
CA GLY A 75 -13.80 4.61 -2.86
C GLY A 75 -14.40 6.00 -2.97
N GLU A 76 -15.27 6.35 -2.04
CA GLU A 76 -15.85 7.68 -1.95
C GLU A 76 -14.77 8.76 -1.77
N PRO A 77 -14.93 9.96 -2.35
CA PRO A 77 -14.02 11.08 -2.15
C PRO A 77 -13.76 11.35 -0.66
N GLY A 78 -12.48 11.42 -0.27
CA GLY A 78 -12.08 11.65 1.11
C GLY A 78 -10.60 11.38 1.34
N SER A 79 -10.08 11.79 2.50
CA SER A 79 -8.67 11.57 2.86
C SER A 79 -8.43 10.12 3.26
N GLY A 80 -7.40 9.47 2.73
CA GLY A 80 -6.87 8.22 3.28
C GLY A 80 -6.71 7.08 2.28
N VAL A 81 -6.49 5.90 2.84
CA VAL A 81 -6.08 4.70 2.10
C VAL A 81 -7.17 3.61 2.10
N LEU A 82 -7.44 3.03 0.94
CA LEU A 82 -8.34 1.90 0.73
C LEU A 82 -7.61 0.61 1.08
N TRP A 83 -8.24 -0.24 1.91
CA TRP A 83 -7.58 -1.43 2.45
C TRP A 83 -8.41 -2.72 2.55
N PRO A 84 -9.35 -3.02 1.63
CA PRO A 84 -10.20 -4.20 1.77
C PRO A 84 -9.35 -5.48 1.90
N LYS A 85 -9.93 -6.51 2.55
CA LYS A 85 -9.20 -7.74 2.93
C LYS A 85 -8.51 -8.45 1.76
N ASP A 86 -9.08 -8.34 0.56
CA ASP A 86 -8.61 -8.99 -0.67
C ASP A 86 -8.11 -8.00 -1.74
N ASP A 87 -7.63 -6.81 -1.32
CA ASP A 87 -6.96 -5.90 -2.25
C ASP A 87 -5.69 -6.52 -2.87
N VAL A 88 -5.21 -5.89 -3.93
CA VAL A 88 -3.98 -6.33 -4.63
C VAL A 88 -2.79 -6.45 -3.68
N TYR A 89 -2.69 -5.56 -2.70
CA TYR A 89 -1.64 -5.59 -1.70
C TYR A 89 -1.70 -6.88 -0.85
N ALA A 90 -2.87 -7.26 -0.33
CA ALA A 90 -3.06 -8.46 0.45
C ALA A 90 -2.86 -9.74 -0.38
N ARG A 91 -3.23 -9.73 -1.66
CA ARG A 91 -2.99 -10.87 -2.57
C ARG A 91 -1.51 -11.15 -2.80
N VAL A 92 -0.69 -10.10 -2.87
CA VAL A 92 0.76 -10.24 -3.11
C VAL A 92 1.55 -10.46 -1.82
N LEU A 93 1.26 -9.70 -0.77
CA LEU A 93 2.01 -9.73 0.49
C LEU A 93 1.39 -10.62 1.56
N GLY A 94 0.27 -11.29 1.25
CA GLY A 94 -0.51 -12.11 2.17
C GLY A 94 -1.52 -11.31 2.99
N PRO A 95 -2.45 -11.99 3.69
CA PRO A 95 -3.45 -11.34 4.53
C PRO A 95 -2.80 -10.61 5.72
N GLU A 96 -3.50 -9.60 6.23
CA GLU A 96 -3.08 -8.91 7.46
C GLU A 96 -3.13 -9.84 8.67
N ARG A 97 -2.25 -9.59 9.64
CA ARG A 97 -2.24 -10.34 10.91
C ARG A 97 -3.16 -9.64 11.90
N LEU A 98 -3.82 -10.41 12.76
CA LEU A 98 -4.69 -9.88 13.82
C LEU A 98 -3.94 -8.80 14.63
N GLY A 99 -4.52 -7.62 14.75
CA GLY A 99 -3.97 -6.49 15.51
C GLY A 99 -2.87 -5.69 14.82
N CYS A 100 -2.51 -5.98 13.56
CA CYS A 100 -1.52 -5.20 12.81
C CYS A 100 -1.89 -5.08 11.33
N VAL A 101 -2.28 -3.87 10.91
CA VAL A 101 -2.51 -3.56 9.49
C VAL A 101 -1.27 -2.90 8.90
N ARG A 102 -0.69 -3.53 7.89
CA ARG A 102 0.46 -2.99 7.16
C ARG A 102 0.01 -1.90 6.19
N GLY A 103 0.90 -0.93 5.96
CA GLY A 103 0.71 0.11 4.93
C GLY A 103 -0.14 1.31 5.36
N VAL A 104 -0.66 1.35 6.59
CA VAL A 104 -1.64 2.37 7.04
C VAL A 104 -1.16 3.24 8.20
N GLY A 105 0.06 3.00 8.72
CA GLY A 105 0.64 3.71 9.87
C GLY A 105 0.43 2.98 11.21
N LEU A 106 0.99 3.54 12.28
CA LEU A 106 0.91 3.01 13.67
C LEU A 106 -0.23 3.65 14.49
N GLY A 107 -1.05 4.51 13.87
CA GLY A 107 -2.18 5.15 14.53
C GLY A 107 -3.38 4.23 14.72
N ILE A 108 -4.42 4.73 15.37
CA ILE A 108 -5.72 4.06 15.44
C ILE A 108 -6.12 3.66 14.03
N THR A 109 -6.23 2.37 13.78
CA THR A 109 -6.51 1.82 12.46
C THR A 109 -8.04 1.70 12.33
N PRO A 110 -8.76 2.65 11.71
CA PRO A 110 -10.22 2.63 11.65
C PRO A 110 -10.75 1.39 10.91
N SER A 111 -11.70 0.65 11.49
CA SER A 111 -12.22 -0.57 10.86
C SER A 111 -12.89 -0.32 9.50
N GLY A 112 -12.15 -0.53 8.42
CA GLY A 112 -12.65 -0.71 7.05
C GLY A 112 -13.19 0.56 6.39
N ARG A 113 -12.47 1.08 5.40
CA ARG A 113 -13.13 1.87 4.35
C ARG A 113 -13.65 0.93 3.28
N SER A 114 -14.96 0.97 3.03
CA SER A 114 -15.59 0.27 1.92
C SER A 114 -14.96 0.73 0.61
N ALA A 115 -14.43 -0.23 -0.15
CA ALA A 115 -13.98 -0.03 -1.50
C ALA A 115 -14.73 -1.03 -2.38
N THR A 116 -15.09 -0.61 -3.60
CA THR A 116 -15.65 -1.48 -4.62
C THR A 116 -14.65 -1.65 -5.76
N ASN A 117 -14.74 -2.77 -6.47
CA ASN A 117 -13.92 -2.99 -7.66
C ASN A 117 -14.35 -2.02 -8.77
N ALA A 118 -13.39 -1.44 -9.48
CA ALA A 118 -13.67 -0.68 -10.68
C ALA A 118 -14.18 -1.61 -11.79
N LEU A 119 -15.26 -1.21 -12.47
CA LEU A 119 -15.82 -1.93 -13.62
C LEU A 119 -14.84 -1.98 -14.80
#